data_AF-A0A533ZLJ3-F1
#
_entry.id   AF-A0A533ZLJ3-F1
#
_cell.length_a   1.000
_cell.length_b   1.000
_cell.length_c   1.000
_cell.angle_alpha   90.00
_cell.angle_beta   90.00
_cell.angle_gamma   90.00
#
_symmetry.space_group_name_H-M   'P 1'
#
loop_
_entity.id
_entity.type
_entity.pdbx_description
1 polymer ?
#
loop_
_entity_poly.entity_id
_entity_poly.type
_entity_poly.pdbx_seq_one_letter_code
_entity_poly.pdbx_strand_id
1 'polypeptide(L)'
;MNSAFLDHYRCPETFATFTLSGELSEDSGYFRFGPDAICFGQSSSGFRAGHATDELYDALTDVALDGAMLQLPFSPSEIVANLRYERYASASNRKGKTLHGESVLRKVYYLVRPLLTVSVRKHLQRLHLRDWNEISFPTWPVDPTVERILEMLLILLLKAHAVDKIPFVWFWPNGFPSCAIMTHDVEALPGRDFCSHLMDLDDAHGIKSSFQIVPEGRYPVSKGFLNTIQSRGFEIDIHDLNHDGHLFSDRERYLRRAERINRYSREYGAAGFRSAALYRNLNWFEALDFSYDMSVPCVGHLEAQRGGCCSVMPFFIGKILELPVTTTQDYSLFHILNHYSIDLWKRQLALIMEKHGLASFIVHPDYILEHRARDTYKALLSYLSQLRSEGKIWIALPREVDHWWRERSQMRLSRRGNKWEIEGPGKERARVAYASLEEDCVVYHLEANS
;
A
#
# COMPACT_ATOMS: atom_id res chain seq x y z
N MET A 1 -18.48 -6.06 -10.75
CA MET A 1 -18.08 -5.01 -11.72
C MET A 1 -17.77 -3.68 -11.02
N ASN A 2 -18.59 -3.27 -10.05
CA ASN A 2 -18.52 -1.96 -9.39
C ASN A 2 -17.94 -1.98 -7.95
N SER A 3 -17.61 -3.14 -7.39
CA SER A 3 -17.21 -3.26 -5.98
C SER A 3 -15.98 -2.44 -5.64
N ALA A 4 -14.93 -2.46 -6.47
CA ALA A 4 -13.74 -1.67 -6.23
C ALA A 4 -14.01 -0.15 -6.16
N PHE A 5 -14.94 0.34 -6.99
CA PHE A 5 -15.36 1.74 -7.00
C PHE A 5 -16.16 2.09 -5.75
N LEU A 6 -17.14 1.25 -5.39
CA LEU A 6 -17.94 1.43 -4.19
C LEU A 6 -17.13 1.30 -2.91
N ASP A 7 -16.16 0.39 -2.84
CA ASP A 7 -15.27 0.23 -1.69
C ASP A 7 -14.38 1.46 -1.50
N HIS A 8 -13.90 2.06 -2.60
CA HIS A 8 -13.09 3.26 -2.56
C HIS A 8 -13.91 4.49 -2.14
N TYR A 9 -15.01 4.81 -2.82
CA TYR A 9 -15.75 6.05 -2.57
C TYR A 9 -16.81 5.92 -1.46
N ARG A 10 -17.44 4.75 -1.28
CA ARG A 10 -18.62 4.57 -0.42
C ARG A 10 -19.77 5.52 -0.78
N CYS A 11 -19.93 5.81 -2.07
CA CYS A 11 -21.09 6.56 -2.59
C CYS A 11 -22.34 5.66 -2.65
N PRO A 12 -23.55 6.23 -2.77
CA PRO A 12 -24.76 5.44 -3.02
C PRO A 12 -24.64 4.62 -4.31
N GLU A 13 -25.13 3.38 -4.30
CA GLU A 13 -25.02 2.43 -5.43
C GLU A 13 -25.68 2.94 -6.72
N THR A 14 -26.67 3.82 -6.59
CA THR A 14 -27.35 4.46 -7.73
C THR A 14 -26.42 5.30 -8.61
N PHE A 15 -25.25 5.70 -8.09
CA PHE A 15 -24.22 6.43 -8.84
C PHE A 15 -23.10 5.53 -9.39
N ALA A 16 -23.10 4.22 -9.09
CA ALA A 16 -22.04 3.28 -9.48
C ALA A 16 -22.55 2.27 -10.52
N THR A 17 -23.12 2.79 -11.60
CA THR A 17 -23.84 2.08 -12.66
C THR A 17 -22.90 1.69 -13.81
N PHE A 18 -22.30 0.50 -13.73
CA PHE A 18 -21.41 -0.04 -14.75
C PHE A 18 -21.96 -1.35 -15.34
N THR A 19 -21.83 -1.52 -16.66
CA THR A 19 -22.16 -2.74 -17.39
C THR A 19 -21.05 -3.08 -18.39
N LEU A 20 -20.96 -4.35 -18.83
CA LEU A 20 -19.99 -4.76 -19.85
C LEU A 20 -20.53 -4.47 -21.24
N SER A 21 -19.69 -3.93 -22.12
CA SER A 21 -20.06 -3.69 -23.53
C SER A 21 -20.03 -4.96 -24.40
N GLY A 22 -19.46 -6.06 -23.91
CA GLY A 22 -19.39 -7.33 -24.63
C GLY A 22 -18.79 -8.48 -23.83
N GLU A 23 -18.57 -9.62 -24.48
CA GLU A 23 -17.88 -10.77 -23.87
C GLU A 23 -16.39 -10.47 -23.69
N LEU A 24 -15.86 -10.75 -22.51
CA LEU A 24 -14.44 -10.56 -22.19
C LEU A 24 -13.57 -11.60 -22.88
N SER A 25 -12.36 -11.21 -23.25
CA SER A 25 -11.34 -12.12 -23.78
C SER A 25 -10.99 -13.26 -22.82
N GLU A 26 -10.60 -14.41 -23.37
CA GLU A 26 -10.07 -15.53 -22.55
C GLU A 26 -8.73 -15.16 -21.91
N ASP A 27 -7.89 -14.40 -22.62
CA ASP A 27 -6.57 -14.00 -22.18
C ASP A 27 -6.54 -12.61 -21.52
N SER A 28 -5.57 -12.41 -20.63
CA SER A 28 -5.27 -11.11 -20.01
C SER A 28 -4.00 -10.50 -20.60
N GLY A 29 -3.97 -9.17 -20.69
CA GLY A 29 -2.75 -8.43 -21.06
C GLY A 29 -2.86 -6.95 -20.73
N TYR A 30 -1.88 -6.18 -21.19
CA TYR A 30 -1.78 -4.75 -20.92
C TYR A 30 -2.59 -3.92 -21.91
N PHE A 31 -3.25 -2.89 -21.41
CA PHE A 31 -3.90 -1.85 -22.20
C PHE A 31 -3.90 -0.57 -21.37
N ARG A 32 -4.40 0.54 -21.89
CA ARG A 32 -4.54 1.78 -21.12
C ARG A 32 -5.99 2.23 -21.03
N PHE A 33 -6.28 3.04 -20.02
CA PHE A 33 -7.59 3.66 -19.83
C PHE A 33 -7.39 5.17 -19.69
N GLY A 34 -7.36 5.84 -20.84
CA GLY A 34 -6.90 7.22 -20.94
C GLY A 34 -5.37 7.33 -20.96
N PRO A 35 -4.84 8.56 -20.85
CA PRO A 35 -3.41 8.82 -21.08
C PRO A 35 -2.49 8.23 -20.01
N ASP A 36 -2.94 8.18 -18.75
CA ASP A 36 -2.05 8.01 -17.59
C ASP A 36 -2.32 6.75 -16.75
N ALA A 37 -3.19 5.84 -17.21
CA ALA A 37 -3.57 4.63 -16.47
C ALA A 37 -3.30 3.34 -17.26
N ILE A 38 -2.26 2.61 -16.87
CA ILE A 38 -1.93 1.30 -17.42
C ILE A 38 -2.75 0.22 -16.70
N CYS A 39 -3.56 -0.50 -17.46
CA CYS A 39 -4.40 -1.58 -16.99
C CYS A 39 -3.78 -2.94 -17.31
N PHE A 40 -4.15 -3.97 -16.53
CA PHE A 40 -3.82 -5.36 -16.84
C PHE A 40 -5.02 -6.25 -16.53
N GLY A 41 -5.52 -6.98 -17.53
CA GLY A 41 -6.66 -7.88 -17.37
C GLY A 41 -7.31 -8.24 -18.69
N GLN A 42 -8.55 -8.73 -18.60
CA GLN A 42 -9.36 -9.06 -19.77
C GLN A 42 -10.08 -7.81 -20.31
N SER A 43 -10.34 -7.80 -21.61
CA SER A 43 -11.14 -6.76 -22.27
C SER A 43 -12.02 -7.37 -23.37
N SER A 44 -13.21 -6.79 -23.61
CA SER A 44 -14.12 -7.20 -24.68
C SER A 44 -13.79 -6.57 -26.03
N SER A 45 -12.98 -5.52 -26.03
CA SER A 45 -12.53 -4.81 -27.22
C SER A 45 -11.03 -4.50 -27.17
N GLY A 46 -10.49 -4.13 -28.32
CA GLY A 46 -9.08 -3.81 -28.48
C GLY A 46 -8.13 -5.01 -28.39
N PHE A 47 -6.86 -4.73 -28.65
CA PHE A 47 -5.78 -5.69 -28.42
C PHE A 47 -5.19 -5.50 -27.01
N ARG A 48 -4.64 -6.56 -26.45
CA ARG A 48 -3.95 -6.55 -25.15
C ARG A 48 -2.48 -6.87 -25.38
N ALA A 49 -1.60 -5.98 -24.96
CA ALA A 49 -0.15 -6.12 -25.14
C ALA A 49 0.46 -7.11 -24.14
N GLY A 50 1.64 -7.64 -24.49
CA GLY A 50 2.39 -8.57 -23.64
C GLY A 50 3.17 -7.87 -22.52
N HIS A 51 3.60 -6.63 -22.77
CA HIS A 51 4.38 -5.82 -21.83
C HIS A 51 3.78 -4.41 -21.69
N ALA A 52 3.98 -3.80 -20.52
CA ALA A 52 3.54 -2.43 -20.25
C ALA A 52 4.29 -1.36 -21.09
N THR A 53 5.41 -1.72 -21.71
CA THR A 53 6.22 -0.85 -22.58
C THR A 53 5.85 -0.92 -24.05
N ASP A 54 5.00 -1.88 -24.43
CA ASP A 54 4.55 -2.04 -25.81
C ASP A 54 3.54 -0.92 -26.15
N GLU A 55 3.14 -0.83 -27.41
CA GLU A 55 1.99 0.00 -27.78
C GLU A 55 0.74 -0.51 -27.04
N LEU A 56 0.02 0.38 -26.35
CA LEU A 56 -1.15 0.03 -25.55
C LEU A 56 -2.43 0.56 -26.19
N TYR A 57 -3.39 -0.34 -26.41
CA TYR A 57 -4.74 0.04 -26.82
C TYR A 57 -5.41 0.90 -25.74
N ASP A 58 -6.03 2.01 -26.15
CA ASP A 58 -6.78 2.87 -25.22
C ASP A 58 -8.25 2.46 -25.14
N ALA A 59 -8.59 1.73 -24.08
CA ALA A 59 -9.94 1.26 -23.84
C ALA A 59 -10.94 2.38 -23.49
N LEU A 60 -10.47 3.61 -23.25
CA LEU A 60 -11.36 4.75 -22.98
C LEU A 60 -12.23 5.09 -24.21
N THR A 61 -11.73 4.85 -25.44
CA THR A 61 -12.46 5.16 -26.67
C THR A 61 -13.70 4.30 -26.89
N ASP A 62 -13.76 3.16 -26.20
CA ASP A 62 -14.82 2.17 -26.35
C ASP A 62 -15.82 2.22 -25.19
N VAL A 63 -15.69 3.21 -24.31
CA VAL A 63 -16.71 3.48 -23.30
C VAL A 63 -17.92 4.09 -23.98
N ALA A 64 -19.08 3.46 -23.79
CA ALA A 64 -20.35 3.96 -24.28
C ALA A 64 -21.29 4.32 -23.13
N LEU A 65 -22.22 5.24 -23.41
CA LEU A 65 -23.30 5.61 -22.49
C LEU A 65 -24.58 4.90 -22.92
N ASP A 66 -25.22 4.23 -21.97
CA ASP A 66 -26.58 3.71 -22.12
C ASP A 66 -27.46 4.35 -21.05
N GLY A 67 -28.01 5.52 -21.38
CA GLY A 67 -28.66 6.40 -20.42
C GLY A 67 -27.67 6.84 -19.33
N ALA A 68 -27.97 6.47 -18.08
CA ALA A 68 -27.12 6.75 -16.92
C ALA A 68 -26.13 5.60 -16.59
N MET A 69 -26.06 4.56 -17.43
CA MET A 69 -25.15 3.43 -17.25
C MET A 69 -23.91 3.59 -18.12
N LEU A 70 -22.74 3.33 -17.54
CA LEU A 70 -21.48 3.25 -18.28
C LEU A 70 -21.26 1.82 -18.79
N GLN A 71 -21.26 1.66 -20.11
CA GLN A 71 -20.84 0.42 -20.75
C GLN A 71 -19.32 0.45 -20.91
N LEU A 72 -18.63 -0.44 -20.18
CA LEU A 72 -17.17 -0.53 -20.16
C LEU A 72 -16.69 -1.78 -20.90
N PRO A 73 -15.57 -1.72 -21.63
CA PRO A 73 -14.98 -2.87 -22.29
C PRO A 73 -14.19 -3.79 -21.36
N PHE A 74 -14.20 -3.54 -20.04
CA PHE A 74 -13.54 -4.35 -19.03
C PHE A 74 -14.28 -4.24 -17.71
N SER A 75 -13.96 -5.10 -16.74
CA SER A 75 -14.46 -5.00 -15.38
C SER A 75 -13.50 -4.16 -14.51
N PRO A 76 -13.89 -2.95 -14.05
CA PRO A 76 -13.02 -2.14 -13.17
C PRO A 76 -12.55 -2.89 -11.94
N SER A 77 -13.42 -3.69 -11.34
CA SER A 77 -13.09 -4.47 -10.14
C SER A 77 -12.04 -5.55 -10.43
N GLU A 78 -12.04 -6.13 -11.63
CA GLU A 78 -11.01 -7.09 -12.04
C GLU A 78 -9.67 -6.39 -12.26
N ILE A 79 -9.66 -5.27 -13.00
CA ILE A 79 -8.42 -4.52 -13.27
C ILE A 79 -7.78 -4.02 -11.98
N VAL A 80 -8.56 -3.41 -11.08
CA VAL A 80 -8.06 -2.96 -9.77
C VAL A 80 -7.53 -4.14 -8.95
N ALA A 81 -8.21 -5.28 -8.95
CA ALA A 81 -7.71 -6.48 -8.27
C ALA A 81 -6.42 -7.01 -8.91
N ASN A 82 -6.32 -7.04 -10.24
CA ASN A 82 -5.13 -7.52 -10.94
C ASN A 82 -3.90 -6.65 -10.65
N LEU A 83 -4.07 -5.32 -10.53
CA LEU A 83 -3.02 -4.39 -10.11
C LEU A 83 -2.63 -4.62 -8.64
N ARG A 84 -3.60 -4.57 -7.72
CA ARG A 84 -3.37 -4.73 -6.28
C ARG A 84 -2.76 -6.08 -5.90
N TYR A 85 -3.13 -7.14 -6.62
CA TYR A 85 -2.60 -8.49 -6.45
C TYR A 85 -1.36 -8.78 -7.32
N GLU A 86 -0.82 -7.77 -8.01
CA GLU A 86 0.39 -7.86 -8.83
C GLU A 86 0.34 -8.96 -9.90
N ARG A 87 -0.85 -9.26 -10.41
CA ARG A 87 -1.04 -10.34 -11.38
C ARG A 87 -0.33 -10.04 -12.70
N TYR A 88 -0.18 -8.76 -13.02
CA TYR A 88 0.59 -8.27 -14.17
C TYR A 88 2.06 -8.72 -14.11
N ALA A 89 2.69 -8.69 -12.93
CA ALA A 89 4.08 -9.08 -12.73
C ALA A 89 4.27 -10.60 -12.93
N SER A 90 3.31 -11.41 -12.47
CA SER A 90 3.34 -12.87 -12.64
C SER A 90 3.19 -13.30 -14.11
N ALA A 91 2.40 -12.55 -14.89
CA ALA A 91 2.15 -12.83 -16.30
C ALA A 91 3.34 -12.45 -17.18
N SER A 92 3.97 -11.31 -16.93
CA SER A 92 5.19 -10.89 -17.64
C SER A 92 6.34 -11.89 -17.43
N ASN A 93 6.46 -12.50 -16.24
CA ASN A 93 7.46 -13.54 -15.95
C ASN A 93 7.14 -14.91 -16.58
N ARG A 94 5.88 -15.20 -16.94
CA ARG A 94 5.51 -16.47 -17.60
C ARG A 94 5.98 -16.55 -19.06
N LYS A 95 6.22 -15.41 -19.73
CA LYS A 95 6.73 -15.35 -21.10
C LYS A 95 8.24 -15.08 -21.21
N GLY A 96 8.93 -14.80 -20.10
CA GLY A 96 10.39 -14.63 -20.06
C GLY A 96 10.96 -14.86 -18.66
N LYS A 97 11.81 -15.89 -18.53
CA LYS A 97 12.48 -16.39 -17.30
C LYS A 97 11.58 -17.15 -16.32
N THR A 98 11.75 -18.46 -16.34
CA THR A 98 11.28 -19.41 -15.33
C THR A 98 11.67 -18.97 -13.90
N LEU A 99 10.67 -18.87 -13.02
CA LEU A 99 10.78 -18.75 -11.55
C LEU A 99 11.81 -19.71 -10.90
N HIS A 100 12.23 -20.76 -11.59
CA HIS A 100 13.21 -21.74 -11.10
C HIS A 100 14.62 -21.15 -10.95
N GLY A 101 15.08 -20.27 -11.86
CA GLY A 101 16.44 -19.71 -11.82
C GLY A 101 16.65 -18.71 -10.67
N GLU A 102 15.68 -17.82 -10.46
CA GLU A 102 15.70 -16.88 -9.32
C GLU A 102 15.52 -17.60 -7.99
N SER A 103 14.74 -18.69 -7.92
CA SER A 103 14.62 -19.47 -6.67
C SER A 103 15.95 -20.09 -6.25
N VAL A 104 16.78 -20.54 -7.20
CA VAL A 104 18.09 -21.15 -6.92
C VAL A 104 19.12 -20.09 -6.51
N LEU A 105 19.23 -19.00 -7.26
CA LEU A 105 20.12 -17.88 -6.90
C LEU A 105 19.73 -17.25 -5.55
N ARG A 106 18.43 -17.12 -5.28
CA ARG A 106 17.91 -16.67 -3.99
C ARG A 106 18.25 -17.66 -2.88
N LYS A 107 18.08 -18.97 -3.10
CA LYS A 107 18.50 -20.00 -2.12
C LYS A 107 19.99 -19.90 -1.81
N VAL A 108 20.85 -19.76 -2.82
CA VAL A 108 22.30 -19.58 -2.64
C VAL A 108 22.61 -18.27 -1.92
N TYR A 109 21.99 -17.16 -2.30
CA TYR A 109 22.16 -15.88 -1.63
C TYR A 109 21.81 -15.98 -0.15
N TYR A 110 20.65 -16.53 0.22
CA TYR A 110 20.23 -16.66 1.62
C TYR A 110 21.00 -17.72 2.40
N LEU A 111 21.59 -18.73 1.75
CA LEU A 111 22.56 -19.64 2.36
C LEU A 111 23.84 -18.92 2.77
N VAL A 112 24.32 -17.98 1.94
CA VAL A 112 25.58 -17.25 2.19
C VAL A 112 25.34 -15.95 2.99
N ARG A 113 24.13 -15.38 2.95
CA ARG A 113 23.73 -14.11 3.60
C ARG A 113 24.16 -13.99 5.07
N PRO A 114 24.06 -15.03 5.93
CA PRO A 114 24.52 -14.96 7.32
C PRO A 114 26.03 -14.71 7.47
N LEU A 115 26.82 -15.09 6.45
CA LEU A 115 28.28 -14.92 6.43
C LEU A 115 28.70 -13.55 5.84
N LEU A 116 27.77 -12.79 5.26
CA LEU A 116 28.05 -11.52 4.61
C LEU A 116 27.87 -10.34 5.57
N THR A 117 28.90 -9.50 5.67
CA THR A 117 28.78 -8.20 6.35
C THR A 117 27.75 -7.32 5.64
N VAL A 118 27.18 -6.34 6.36
CA VAL A 118 26.20 -5.39 5.79
C VAL A 118 26.79 -4.66 4.58
N SER A 119 28.08 -4.33 4.61
CA SER A 119 28.78 -3.70 3.49
C SER A 119 28.78 -4.58 2.23
N VAL A 120 29.07 -5.87 2.35
CA VAL A 120 29.06 -6.79 1.19
C VAL A 120 27.64 -7.00 0.67
N ARG A 121 26.65 -7.16 1.57
CA ARG A 121 25.23 -7.28 1.19
C ARG A 121 24.74 -6.06 0.38
N LYS A 122 25.10 -4.85 0.83
CA LYS A 122 24.79 -3.58 0.16
C LYS A 122 25.33 -3.55 -1.27
N HIS A 123 26.58 -3.97 -1.50
CA HIS A 123 27.17 -3.97 -2.85
C HIS A 123 26.49 -4.99 -3.78
N LEU A 124 26.22 -6.21 -3.29
CA LEU A 124 25.51 -7.22 -4.08
C LEU A 124 24.09 -6.78 -4.44
N GLN A 125 23.38 -6.15 -3.49
CA GLN A 125 22.05 -5.63 -3.77
C GLN A 125 22.07 -4.45 -4.73
N ARG A 126 23.02 -3.51 -4.63
CA ARG A 126 23.19 -2.44 -5.64
C ARG A 126 23.42 -3.00 -7.04
N LEU A 127 24.21 -4.05 -7.16
CA LEU A 127 24.44 -4.71 -8.45
C LEU A 127 23.17 -5.42 -8.96
N HIS A 128 22.44 -6.10 -8.08
CA HIS A 128 21.18 -6.76 -8.43
C HIS A 128 20.10 -5.76 -8.85
N LEU A 129 20.05 -4.61 -8.20
CA LEU A 129 19.05 -3.57 -8.43
C LEU A 129 19.51 -2.52 -9.45
N ARG A 130 20.61 -2.72 -10.17
CA ARG A 130 21.22 -1.68 -11.04
C ARG A 130 20.28 -1.14 -12.12
N ASP A 131 19.30 -1.93 -12.54
CA ASP A 131 18.29 -1.63 -13.55
C ASP A 131 17.02 -1.00 -12.96
N TRP A 132 17.04 -0.63 -11.67
CA TRP A 132 15.84 -0.11 -10.99
C TRP A 132 15.22 1.10 -11.69
N ASN A 133 16.03 1.96 -12.29
CA ASN A 133 15.60 3.16 -12.99
C ASN A 133 15.14 2.90 -14.44
N GLU A 134 15.32 1.67 -14.96
CA GLU A 134 14.88 1.25 -16.29
C GLU A 134 13.48 0.60 -16.26
N ILE A 135 12.94 0.33 -15.06
CA ILE A 135 11.61 -0.25 -14.89
C ILE A 135 10.55 0.81 -15.22
N SER A 136 9.71 0.55 -16.20
CA SER A 136 8.66 1.47 -16.65
C SER A 136 7.36 1.36 -15.85
N PHE A 137 7.02 0.17 -15.35
CA PHE A 137 5.78 -0.10 -14.64
C PHE A 137 5.98 -1.07 -13.47
N PRO A 138 5.48 -0.76 -12.25
CA PRO A 138 4.83 0.48 -11.84
C PRO A 138 5.74 1.72 -11.98
N THR A 139 5.19 2.91 -12.03
CA THR A 139 5.90 4.18 -12.23
C THR A 139 6.57 4.67 -10.95
N TRP A 140 7.86 5.00 -11.02
CA TRP A 140 8.61 5.59 -9.90
C TRP A 140 8.38 7.11 -9.78
N PRO A 141 8.36 7.71 -8.57
CA PRO A 141 8.61 7.09 -7.27
C PRO A 141 7.36 6.63 -6.51
N VAL A 142 6.17 6.88 -7.05
CA VAL A 142 4.85 6.46 -6.55
C VAL A 142 3.98 6.19 -7.77
N ASP A 143 3.25 5.08 -7.77
CA ASP A 143 2.33 4.71 -8.83
C ASP A 143 0.89 4.71 -8.30
N PRO A 144 0.10 5.76 -8.60
CA PRO A 144 -1.31 5.86 -8.20
C PRO A 144 -2.26 5.38 -9.32
N THR A 145 -1.86 4.39 -10.14
CA THR A 145 -2.67 3.96 -11.30
C THR A 145 -4.06 3.48 -10.88
N VAL A 146 -4.19 2.79 -9.75
CA VAL A 146 -5.50 2.39 -9.23
C VAL A 146 -6.38 3.62 -8.94
N GLU A 147 -5.83 4.65 -8.30
CA GLU A 147 -6.56 5.88 -8.02
C GLU A 147 -6.93 6.62 -9.32
N ARG A 148 -6.05 6.66 -10.32
CA ARG A 148 -6.34 7.27 -11.64
C ARG A 148 -7.48 6.56 -12.37
N ILE A 149 -7.53 5.23 -12.33
CA ILE A 149 -8.63 4.46 -12.92
C ILE A 149 -9.95 4.82 -12.24
N LEU A 150 -9.97 4.87 -10.91
CA LEU A 150 -11.18 5.18 -10.13
C LEU A 150 -11.65 6.62 -10.34
N GLU A 151 -10.74 7.58 -10.41
CA GLU A 151 -11.04 8.98 -10.75
C GLU A 151 -11.61 9.10 -12.17
N MET A 152 -11.02 8.42 -13.16
CA MET A 152 -11.55 8.44 -14.53
C MET A 152 -12.98 7.87 -14.60
N LEU A 153 -13.25 6.78 -13.86
CA LEU A 153 -14.61 6.24 -13.75
C LEU A 153 -15.57 7.25 -13.10
N LEU A 154 -15.12 7.97 -12.07
CA LEU A 154 -15.91 9.01 -11.41
C LEU A 154 -16.20 10.18 -12.36
N ILE A 155 -15.23 10.61 -13.18
CA ILE A 155 -15.42 11.62 -14.24
C ILE A 155 -16.51 11.18 -15.21
N LEU A 156 -16.42 9.94 -15.70
CA LEU A 156 -17.39 9.39 -16.65
C LEU A 156 -18.79 9.30 -16.03
N LEU A 157 -18.90 8.93 -14.75
CA LEU A 157 -20.18 8.87 -14.04
C LEU A 157 -20.79 10.26 -13.83
N LEU A 158 -20.00 11.26 -13.44
CA LEU A 158 -20.47 12.65 -13.32
C LEU A 158 -21.05 13.15 -14.65
N LYS A 159 -20.37 12.86 -15.76
CA LYS A 159 -20.85 13.19 -17.12
C LYS A 159 -22.11 12.41 -17.49
N ALA A 160 -22.16 11.10 -17.23
CA ALA A 160 -23.27 10.23 -17.60
C ALA A 160 -24.57 10.52 -16.83
N HIS A 161 -24.47 10.76 -15.52
CA HIS A 161 -25.63 11.07 -14.68
C HIS A 161 -26.15 12.51 -14.88
N ALA A 162 -25.38 13.37 -15.54
CA ALA A 162 -25.66 14.80 -15.66
C ALA A 162 -25.99 15.45 -14.30
N VAL A 163 -25.21 15.09 -13.27
CA VAL A 163 -25.32 15.65 -11.92
C VAL A 163 -24.14 16.54 -11.62
N ASP A 164 -24.38 17.63 -10.89
CA ASP A 164 -23.32 18.57 -10.50
C ASP A 164 -22.29 17.92 -9.56
N LYS A 165 -22.73 16.98 -8.73
CA LYS A 165 -21.90 16.32 -7.72
C LYS A 165 -22.38 14.95 -7.29
N ILE A 166 -21.43 14.07 -6.96
CA ILE A 166 -21.69 12.74 -6.39
C ILE A 166 -21.25 12.73 -4.91
N PRO A 167 -22.15 12.41 -3.96
CA PRO A 167 -21.82 12.31 -2.54
C PRO A 167 -21.10 11.00 -2.23
N PHE A 168 -20.14 11.04 -1.32
CA PHE A 168 -19.37 9.89 -0.89
C PHE A 168 -18.87 10.05 0.56
N VAL A 169 -18.41 8.97 1.20
CA VAL A 169 -17.82 9.05 2.54
C VAL A 169 -16.35 9.42 2.38
N TRP A 170 -15.91 10.53 2.99
CA TRP A 170 -14.52 10.95 2.91
C TRP A 170 -13.54 9.86 3.35
N PHE A 171 -12.32 9.88 2.79
CA PHE A 171 -11.36 8.79 2.94
C PHE A 171 -10.85 8.63 4.37
N TRP A 172 -10.59 9.74 5.07
CA TRP A 172 -9.95 9.76 6.38
C TRP A 172 -10.86 10.35 7.47
N PRO A 173 -10.65 9.97 8.74
CA PRO A 173 -11.47 10.49 9.83
C PRO A 173 -11.29 12.00 9.96
N ASN A 174 -12.30 12.65 10.53
CA ASN A 174 -12.36 14.08 10.83
C ASN A 174 -12.11 15.01 9.63
N GLY A 175 -12.21 14.49 8.39
CA GLY A 175 -11.95 15.29 7.19
C GLY A 175 -10.47 15.49 6.88
N PHE A 176 -9.55 14.73 7.49
CA PHE A 176 -8.12 14.88 7.18
C PHE A 176 -7.84 14.61 5.69
N PRO A 177 -7.00 15.40 5.00
CA PRO A 177 -6.78 15.22 3.57
C PRO A 177 -6.04 13.95 3.19
N SER A 178 -5.19 13.42 4.08
CA SER A 178 -4.31 12.27 3.84
C SER A 178 -3.92 11.63 5.18
N CYS A 179 -3.30 10.45 5.13
CA CYS A 179 -2.82 9.75 6.33
C CYS A 179 -1.32 9.46 6.25
N ALA A 180 -0.65 9.37 7.40
CA ALA A 180 0.71 8.85 7.49
C ALA A 180 0.86 7.88 8.67
N ILE A 181 1.63 6.80 8.45
CA ILE A 181 2.04 5.84 9.48
C ILE A 181 3.57 5.72 9.52
N MET A 182 4.12 5.61 10.73
CA MET A 182 5.55 5.37 10.96
C MET A 182 5.74 3.96 11.51
N THR A 183 6.66 3.19 10.92
CA THR A 183 6.88 1.79 11.28
C THR A 183 8.37 1.48 11.38
N HIS A 184 8.72 0.52 12.24
CA HIS A 184 10.10 0.17 12.58
C HIS A 184 10.37 -1.33 12.51
N ASP A 185 11.12 -1.74 11.49
CA ASP A 185 11.54 -3.12 11.30
C ASP A 185 12.80 -3.40 12.14
N VAL A 186 12.62 -4.13 13.24
CA VAL A 186 13.69 -4.44 14.20
C VAL A 186 14.38 -5.75 13.77
N GLU A 187 15.53 -5.66 13.11
CA GLU A 187 16.14 -6.81 12.43
C GLU A 187 17.29 -7.48 13.19
N ALA A 188 18.00 -6.74 14.05
CA ALA A 188 19.12 -7.28 14.83
C ALA A 188 19.16 -6.77 16.28
N LEU A 189 20.00 -7.43 17.08
CA LEU A 189 20.16 -7.12 18.51
C LEU A 189 20.52 -5.64 18.77
N PRO A 190 21.46 -5.00 18.05
CA PRO A 190 21.76 -3.58 18.25
C PRO A 190 20.55 -2.67 17.98
N GLY A 191 19.76 -2.95 16.94
CA GLY A 191 18.51 -2.23 16.67
C GLY A 191 17.49 -2.42 17.80
N ARG A 192 17.31 -3.66 18.27
CA ARG A 192 16.42 -3.98 19.41
C ARG A 192 16.83 -3.25 20.68
N ASP A 193 18.11 -3.18 20.99
CA ASP A 193 18.63 -2.48 22.17
C ASP A 193 18.48 -0.95 22.05
N PHE A 194 18.42 -0.44 20.82
CA PHE A 194 18.21 0.98 20.52
C PHE A 194 16.74 1.42 20.54
N CYS A 195 15.78 0.49 20.49
CA CYS A 195 14.35 0.82 20.41
C CYS A 195 13.86 1.80 21.47
N SER A 196 14.38 1.75 22.71
CA SER A 196 13.98 2.72 23.74
C SER A 196 14.36 4.15 23.39
N HIS A 197 15.55 4.37 22.82
CA HIS A 197 15.97 5.69 22.36
C HIS A 197 15.21 6.11 21.12
N LEU A 198 14.92 5.17 20.21
CA LEU A 198 14.09 5.44 19.04
C LEU A 198 12.70 5.94 19.46
N MET A 199 12.06 5.29 20.43
CA MET A 199 10.80 5.78 20.99
C MET A 199 10.91 7.19 21.60
N ASP A 200 12.06 7.58 22.16
CA ASP A 200 12.29 8.95 22.66
C ASP A 200 12.34 9.96 21.51
N LEU A 201 12.92 9.60 20.35
CA LEU A 201 12.94 10.45 19.16
C LEU A 201 11.54 10.68 18.60
N ASP A 202 10.74 9.62 18.56
CA ASP A 202 9.36 9.62 18.12
C ASP A 202 8.49 10.48 19.04
N ASP A 203 8.61 10.26 20.36
CA ASP A 203 7.90 11.01 21.40
C ASP A 203 8.25 12.49 21.38
N ALA A 204 9.51 12.85 21.13
CA ALA A 204 9.93 14.25 21.00
C ALA A 204 9.21 15.00 19.87
N HIS A 205 8.68 14.27 18.87
CA HIS A 205 7.89 14.83 17.78
C HIS A 205 6.39 14.49 17.93
N GLY A 206 5.98 13.87 19.02
CA GLY A 206 4.62 13.41 19.28
C GLY A 206 4.12 12.41 18.25
N ILE A 207 5.00 11.66 17.59
CA ILE A 207 4.63 10.64 16.60
C ILE A 207 4.66 9.29 17.30
N LYS A 208 3.62 8.48 17.14
CA LYS A 208 3.62 7.09 17.58
C LYS A 208 3.81 6.18 16.38
N SER A 209 4.57 5.12 16.59
CA SER A 209 4.98 4.16 15.58
C SER A 209 4.68 2.73 16.01
N SER A 210 4.68 1.82 15.04
CA SER A 210 4.65 0.38 15.27
C SER A 210 6.05 -0.20 15.17
N PHE A 211 6.37 -1.17 16.02
CA PHE A 211 7.62 -1.93 15.98
C PHE A 211 7.34 -3.35 15.49
N GLN A 212 7.88 -3.67 14.32
CA GLN A 212 7.82 -4.97 13.68
C GLN A 212 8.93 -5.85 14.26
N ILE A 213 8.55 -6.81 15.11
CA ILE A 213 9.46 -7.66 15.88
C ILE A 213 9.62 -9.02 15.21
N VAL A 214 10.87 -9.45 14.99
CA VAL A 214 11.17 -10.80 14.50
C VAL A 214 11.14 -11.77 15.69
N PRO A 215 10.20 -12.74 15.74
CA PRO A 215 10.03 -13.56 16.94
C PRO A 215 11.18 -14.54 17.22
N GLU A 216 11.83 -15.07 16.17
CA GLU A 216 12.80 -16.15 16.31
C GLU A 216 14.16 -15.83 15.67
N GLY A 217 15.24 -16.33 16.29
CA GLY A 217 16.56 -16.47 15.68
C GLY A 217 17.39 -15.18 15.53
N ARG A 218 16.80 -13.98 15.67
CA ARG A 218 17.52 -12.71 15.52
C ARG A 218 18.05 -12.14 16.83
N TYR A 219 17.21 -12.11 17.85
CA TYR A 219 17.53 -11.59 19.19
C TYR A 219 16.52 -12.14 20.21
N PRO A 220 16.86 -12.15 21.51
CA PRO A 220 15.91 -12.52 22.55
C PRO A 220 14.80 -11.48 22.66
N VAL A 221 13.55 -11.94 22.59
CA VAL A 221 12.36 -11.10 22.82
C VAL A 221 11.83 -11.38 24.23
N SER A 222 12.15 -10.52 25.19
CA SER A 222 11.66 -10.65 26.56
C SER A 222 10.30 -9.98 26.73
N LYS A 223 9.48 -10.47 27.68
CA LYS A 223 8.22 -9.78 28.05
C LYS A 223 8.47 -8.33 28.48
N GLY A 224 9.58 -8.07 29.19
CA GLY A 224 9.96 -6.72 29.59
C GLY A 224 10.16 -5.79 28.39
N PHE A 225 10.80 -6.29 27.32
CA PHE A 225 10.97 -5.51 26.09
C PHE A 225 9.64 -5.15 25.42
N LEU A 226 8.75 -6.13 25.26
CA LEU A 226 7.42 -5.90 24.68
C LEU A 226 6.60 -4.93 25.55
N ASN A 227 6.62 -5.11 26.86
CA ASN A 227 5.93 -4.24 27.81
C ASN A 227 6.43 -2.79 27.73
N THR A 228 7.72 -2.56 27.52
CA THR A 228 8.27 -1.19 27.36
C THR A 228 7.66 -0.50 26.14
N ILE A 229 7.50 -1.19 25.00
CA ILE A 229 6.91 -0.63 23.79
C ILE A 229 5.43 -0.28 24.05
N GLN A 230 4.66 -1.24 24.57
CA GLN A 230 3.22 -1.07 24.81
C GLN A 230 2.90 -0.02 25.88
N SER A 231 3.62 -0.03 27.00
CA SER A 231 3.39 0.92 28.11
C SER A 231 3.65 2.38 27.72
N ARG A 232 4.48 2.59 26.68
CA ARG A 232 4.72 3.91 26.08
C ARG A 232 3.71 4.27 25.00
N GLY A 233 2.73 3.41 24.69
CA GLY A 233 1.68 3.67 23.70
C GLY A 233 2.08 3.38 22.26
N PHE A 234 3.22 2.72 22.03
CA PHE A 234 3.62 2.25 20.70
C PHE A 234 2.97 0.90 20.39
N GLU A 235 2.94 0.54 19.11
CA GLU A 235 2.37 -0.70 18.61
C GLU A 235 3.44 -1.78 18.42
N ILE A 236 3.06 -3.06 18.59
CA ILE A 236 3.91 -4.21 18.32
C ILE A 236 3.25 -5.02 17.21
N ASP A 237 4.02 -5.32 16.18
CA ASP A 237 3.63 -6.17 15.06
C ASP A 237 4.63 -7.30 14.85
N ILE A 238 4.24 -8.32 14.09
CA ILE A 238 5.11 -9.46 13.78
C ILE A 238 5.86 -9.23 12.47
N HIS A 239 7.18 -9.37 12.51
CA HIS A 239 8.05 -9.27 11.35
C HIS A 239 8.59 -10.63 10.91
N ASP A 240 7.89 -11.28 9.98
CA ASP A 240 8.20 -12.65 9.57
C ASP A 240 8.25 -13.62 10.79
N LEU A 241 8.76 -14.83 10.61
CA LEU A 241 9.03 -15.76 11.73
C LEU A 241 10.46 -15.57 12.26
N ASN A 242 11.43 -15.62 11.35
CA ASN A 242 12.86 -15.56 11.69
C ASN A 242 13.66 -14.69 10.71
N HIS A 243 12.97 -14.03 9.79
CA HIS A 243 13.54 -13.11 8.82
C HIS A 243 14.60 -13.77 7.91
N ASP A 244 14.49 -15.08 7.64
CA ASP A 244 15.48 -15.83 6.85
C ASP A 244 15.29 -15.73 5.33
N GLY A 245 14.27 -15.00 4.87
CA GLY A 245 13.98 -14.79 3.46
C GLY A 245 13.29 -15.98 2.76
N HIS A 246 12.87 -17.01 3.51
CA HIS A 246 12.28 -18.22 2.95
C HIS A 246 10.80 -18.45 3.32
N LEU A 247 10.12 -17.46 3.91
CA LEU A 247 8.71 -17.61 4.27
C LEU A 247 7.84 -18.02 3.06
N PHE A 248 8.01 -17.36 1.92
CA PHE A 248 7.26 -17.63 0.68
C PHE A 248 7.96 -18.58 -0.31
N SER A 249 8.94 -19.37 0.12
CA SER A 249 9.68 -20.25 -0.81
C SER A 249 8.93 -21.51 -1.22
N ASP A 250 8.08 -22.02 -0.34
CA ASP A 250 7.38 -23.30 -0.48
C ASP A 250 6.06 -23.24 0.32
N ARG A 251 4.96 -23.78 -0.24
CA ARG A 251 3.62 -23.63 0.36
C ARG A 251 3.48 -24.44 1.64
N GLU A 252 4.00 -25.67 1.69
CA GLU A 252 3.90 -26.49 2.90
C GLU A 252 4.72 -25.90 4.05
N ARG A 253 5.93 -25.43 3.75
CA ARG A 253 6.77 -24.70 4.71
C ARG A 253 6.08 -23.42 5.17
N TYR A 254 5.45 -22.69 4.25
CA TYR A 254 4.70 -21.49 4.58
C TYR A 254 3.58 -21.79 5.58
N LEU A 255 2.75 -22.81 5.32
CA LEU A 255 1.66 -23.20 6.23
C LEU A 255 2.16 -23.54 7.64
N ARG A 256 3.21 -24.37 7.74
CA ARG A 256 3.85 -24.68 9.05
C ARG A 256 4.40 -23.44 9.75
N ARG A 257 4.90 -22.46 9.01
CA ARG A 257 5.40 -21.20 9.58
C ARG A 257 4.26 -20.27 9.97
N ALA A 258 3.21 -20.18 9.17
CA ALA A 258 2.02 -19.36 9.44
C ALA A 258 1.39 -19.75 10.78
N GLU A 259 1.26 -21.05 11.09
CA GLU A 259 0.78 -21.51 12.41
C GLU A 259 1.59 -20.93 13.58
N ARG A 260 2.92 -20.90 13.45
CA ARG A 260 3.82 -20.36 14.48
C ARG A 260 3.75 -18.84 14.54
N ILE A 261 3.70 -18.18 13.38
CA ILE A 261 3.53 -16.72 13.28
C ILE A 261 2.22 -16.30 13.96
N ASN A 262 1.10 -16.98 13.68
CA ASN A 262 -0.21 -16.69 14.29
C ASN A 262 -0.19 -16.93 15.81
N ARG A 263 0.59 -17.90 16.28
CA ARG A 263 0.81 -18.07 17.73
C ARG A 263 1.54 -16.87 18.33
N TYR A 264 2.61 -16.38 17.71
CA TYR A 264 3.32 -15.19 18.20
C TYR A 264 2.47 -13.93 18.15
N SER A 265 1.61 -13.78 17.14
CA SER A 265 0.62 -12.69 17.09
C SER A 265 -0.22 -12.64 18.37
N ARG A 266 -0.77 -13.79 18.80
CA ARG A 266 -1.53 -13.89 20.05
C ARG A 266 -0.68 -13.64 21.29
N GLU A 267 0.54 -14.17 21.34
CA GLU A 267 1.44 -14.00 22.48
C GLU A 267 1.90 -12.55 22.66
N TYR A 268 2.11 -11.82 21.56
CA TYR A 268 2.61 -10.45 21.59
C TYR A 268 1.48 -9.41 21.58
N GLY A 269 0.23 -9.85 21.33
CA GLY A 269 -0.91 -8.95 21.14
C GLY A 269 -0.80 -8.13 19.86
N ALA A 270 -0.16 -8.70 18.83
CA ALA A 270 0.11 -8.03 17.56
C ALA A 270 -1.03 -8.26 16.56
N ALA A 271 -1.58 -7.16 16.05
CA ALA A 271 -2.66 -7.18 15.05
C ALA A 271 -2.14 -7.13 13.61
N GLY A 272 -0.91 -6.63 13.40
CA GLY A 272 -0.26 -6.47 12.11
C GLY A 272 0.86 -7.47 11.84
N PHE A 273 1.07 -7.71 10.54
CA PHE A 273 2.16 -8.50 10.01
C PHE A 273 2.99 -7.69 8.99
N ARG A 274 4.28 -7.98 8.91
CA ARG A 274 5.14 -7.57 7.79
C ARG A 274 6.11 -8.68 7.44
N SER A 275 6.21 -9.02 6.16
CA SER A 275 7.14 -10.04 5.69
C SER A 275 8.57 -9.55 5.56
N ALA A 276 9.52 -10.47 5.72
CA ALA A 276 10.94 -10.17 5.54
C ALA A 276 11.22 -9.68 4.12
N ALA A 277 11.93 -8.55 4.01
CA ALA A 277 12.29 -7.92 2.73
C ALA A 277 11.09 -7.71 1.78
N LEU A 278 9.87 -7.56 2.33
CA LEU A 278 8.63 -7.40 1.59
C LEU A 278 8.37 -8.52 0.56
N TYR A 279 8.88 -9.74 0.82
CA TYR A 279 8.53 -10.89 0.01
C TYR A 279 7.06 -11.24 0.19
N ARG A 280 6.38 -11.60 -0.90
CA ARG A 280 4.94 -11.75 -0.85
C ARG A 280 4.40 -12.71 -1.89
N ASN A 281 3.36 -13.41 -1.49
CA ASN A 281 2.45 -14.15 -2.35
C ASN A 281 1.05 -14.02 -1.75
N LEU A 282 0.26 -13.10 -2.27
CA LEU A 282 -1.02 -12.71 -1.68
C LEU A 282 -2.04 -13.84 -1.66
N ASN A 283 -1.91 -14.84 -2.56
CA ASN A 283 -2.76 -16.03 -2.56
C ASN A 283 -2.53 -16.94 -1.34
N TRP A 284 -1.50 -16.66 -0.54
CA TRP A 284 -1.15 -17.47 0.63
C TRP A 284 -1.57 -16.78 1.93
N PHE A 285 -1.96 -15.50 1.89
CA PHE A 285 -2.28 -14.69 3.06
C PHE A 285 -3.47 -15.21 3.87
N GLU A 286 -4.34 -16.04 3.30
CA GLU A 286 -5.45 -16.67 4.02
C GLU A 286 -5.02 -17.48 5.26
N ALA A 287 -3.78 -17.97 5.30
CA ALA A 287 -3.25 -18.73 6.42
C ALA A 287 -2.77 -17.84 7.59
N LEU A 288 -2.71 -16.52 7.39
CA LEU A 288 -2.29 -15.55 8.39
C LEU A 288 -3.52 -15.03 9.14
N ASP A 289 -3.46 -15.04 10.48
CA ASP A 289 -4.56 -14.59 11.35
C ASP A 289 -4.33 -13.17 11.87
N PHE A 290 -4.09 -12.24 10.95
CA PHE A 290 -3.85 -10.83 11.26
C PHE A 290 -5.01 -9.95 10.80
N SER A 291 -5.14 -8.78 11.43
CA SER A 291 -6.09 -7.77 10.98
C SER A 291 -5.52 -7.01 9.79
N TYR A 292 -4.23 -6.70 9.78
CA TYR A 292 -3.62 -6.00 8.65
C TYR A 292 -2.23 -6.53 8.30
N ASP A 293 -1.82 -6.27 7.07
CA ASP A 293 -0.48 -6.53 6.53
C ASP A 293 0.13 -5.22 6.02
N MET A 294 1.46 -5.18 5.99
CA MET A 294 2.26 -4.07 5.47
C MET A 294 3.41 -4.59 4.60
N SER A 295 3.15 -5.60 3.77
CA SER A 295 4.18 -6.28 2.98
C SER A 295 4.15 -5.93 1.49
N VAL A 296 3.14 -5.20 1.01
CA VAL A 296 2.96 -4.93 -0.41
C VAL A 296 3.36 -3.49 -0.73
N PRO A 297 4.45 -3.27 -1.50
CA PRO A 297 4.84 -1.93 -1.91
C PRO A 297 3.88 -1.38 -2.97
N CYS A 298 3.69 -0.06 -2.98
CA CYS A 298 3.11 0.66 -4.11
C CYS A 298 3.99 0.51 -5.35
N VAL A 299 5.31 0.66 -5.17
CA VAL A 299 6.32 0.53 -6.23
C VAL A 299 7.54 -0.24 -5.70
N GLY A 300 7.79 -1.43 -6.25
CA GLY A 300 8.86 -2.36 -5.87
C GLY A 300 10.20 -2.15 -6.58
N HIS A 301 10.52 -0.93 -7.01
CA HIS A 301 11.75 -0.63 -7.78
C HIS A 301 13.04 -0.72 -6.97
N LEU A 302 13.00 -0.64 -5.65
CA LEU A 302 14.20 -0.82 -4.82
C LEU A 302 14.05 -2.02 -3.88
N GLU A 303 13.05 -2.87 -4.13
CA GLU A 303 12.70 -3.99 -3.28
C GLU A 303 13.27 -5.30 -3.82
N ALA A 304 13.56 -6.24 -2.91
CA ALA A 304 14.11 -7.55 -3.28
C ALA A 304 13.16 -8.37 -4.16
N GLN A 305 11.86 -8.13 -4.07
CA GLN A 305 10.85 -8.64 -4.99
C GLN A 305 10.21 -7.47 -5.74
N ARG A 306 10.48 -7.39 -7.05
CA ARG A 306 9.89 -6.44 -8.00
C ARG A 306 8.36 -6.55 -8.03
N GLY A 307 7.71 -5.53 -8.59
CA GLY A 307 6.24 -5.42 -8.68
C GLY A 307 5.75 -4.16 -8.00
N GLY A 308 4.52 -4.20 -7.48
CA GLY A 308 3.87 -3.13 -6.74
C GLY A 308 2.35 -3.15 -6.92
N CYS A 309 1.59 -2.78 -5.90
CA CYS A 309 0.12 -2.81 -5.96
C CYS A 309 -0.50 -1.65 -6.77
N CYS A 310 0.32 -0.70 -7.23
CA CYS A 310 -0.10 0.50 -7.98
C CYS A 310 -1.21 1.31 -7.27
N SER A 311 -1.24 1.28 -5.94
CA SER A 311 -2.23 1.97 -5.13
C SER A 311 -1.56 2.63 -3.93
N VAL A 312 -2.01 3.83 -3.60
CA VAL A 312 -1.61 4.55 -2.37
C VAL A 312 -2.65 4.43 -1.25
N MET A 313 -3.71 3.67 -1.47
CA MET A 313 -4.82 3.49 -0.54
C MET A 313 -4.81 2.09 0.09
N PRO A 314 -5.24 1.95 1.37
CA PRO A 314 -5.49 0.64 1.94
C PRO A 314 -6.55 -0.17 1.18
N PHE A 315 -6.37 -1.48 1.12
CA PHE A 315 -7.31 -2.38 0.44
C PHE A 315 -7.38 -3.76 1.10
N PHE A 316 -8.52 -4.43 1.01
CA PHE A 316 -8.70 -5.74 1.63
C PHE A 316 -8.16 -6.87 0.74
N ILE A 317 -7.38 -7.76 1.34
CA ILE A 317 -6.98 -9.07 0.83
C ILE A 317 -7.73 -10.12 1.65
N GLY A 318 -8.92 -10.50 1.17
CA GLY A 318 -9.84 -11.31 1.96
C GLY A 318 -10.20 -10.60 3.26
N LYS A 319 -9.85 -11.19 4.42
CA LYS A 319 -10.09 -10.58 5.74
C LYS A 319 -9.02 -9.58 6.20
N ILE A 320 -7.84 -9.60 5.58
CA ILE A 320 -6.67 -8.80 5.97
C ILE A 320 -6.73 -7.46 5.25
N LEU A 321 -6.50 -6.35 5.96
CA LEU A 321 -6.31 -5.05 5.33
C LEU A 321 -4.83 -4.88 4.95
N GLU A 322 -4.53 -4.67 3.67
CA GLU A 322 -3.21 -4.22 3.25
C GLU A 322 -3.08 -2.71 3.51
N LEU A 323 -2.02 -2.34 4.22
CA LEU A 323 -1.54 -0.97 4.37
C LEU A 323 -0.28 -0.83 3.50
N PRO A 324 -0.41 -0.41 2.23
CA PRO A 324 0.68 -0.52 1.27
C PRO A 324 1.92 0.28 1.68
N VAL A 325 3.10 -0.22 1.35
CA VAL A 325 4.37 0.50 1.52
C VAL A 325 4.51 1.53 0.40
N THR A 326 4.18 2.79 0.68
CA THR A 326 4.07 3.84 -0.34
C THR A 326 5.29 4.75 -0.44
N THR A 327 6.23 4.66 0.51
CA THR A 327 7.49 5.42 0.46
C THR A 327 8.71 4.50 0.44
N THR A 328 9.83 5.03 -0.03
CA THR A 328 11.09 4.28 -0.07
C THR A 328 11.59 3.99 1.35
N GLN A 329 11.98 2.75 1.64
CA GLN A 329 12.54 2.40 2.94
C GLN A 329 13.88 3.11 3.19
N ASP A 330 14.19 3.38 4.46
CA ASP A 330 15.46 3.99 4.86
C ASP A 330 16.68 3.16 4.40
N TYR A 331 16.57 1.83 4.38
CA TYR A 331 17.61 0.96 3.84
C TYR A 331 17.91 1.29 2.39
N SER A 332 16.89 1.35 1.54
CA SER A 332 17.05 1.66 0.12
C SER A 332 17.59 3.07 -0.08
N LEU A 333 17.15 4.03 0.73
CA LEU A 333 17.63 5.41 0.69
C LEU A 333 19.13 5.51 1.04
N PHE A 334 19.55 4.96 2.19
CA PHE A 334 20.91 5.10 2.70
C PHE A 334 21.89 4.12 2.06
N HIS A 335 21.46 2.87 1.85
CA HIS A 335 22.34 1.80 1.40
C HIS A 335 22.29 1.60 -0.11
N ILE A 336 21.16 1.75 -0.79
CA ILE A 336 21.12 1.60 -2.25
C ILE A 336 21.44 2.93 -2.93
N LEU A 337 20.63 3.96 -2.71
CA LEU A 337 20.76 5.28 -3.34
C LEU A 337 21.90 6.13 -2.75
N ASN A 338 22.34 5.85 -1.52
CA ASN A 338 23.38 6.63 -0.83
C ASN A 338 22.98 8.10 -0.59
N HIS A 339 21.69 8.35 -0.42
CA HIS A 339 21.15 9.68 -0.16
C HIS A 339 20.86 9.84 1.33
N TYR A 340 21.26 10.96 1.93
CA TYR A 340 20.99 11.28 3.34
C TYR A 340 20.30 12.65 3.40
N SER A 341 19.15 12.72 2.72
CA SER A 341 18.23 13.85 2.73
C SER A 341 16.80 13.30 2.68
N ILE A 342 15.83 14.15 3.03
CA ILE A 342 14.41 13.79 3.02
C ILE A 342 13.71 14.13 1.68
N ASP A 343 14.47 14.49 0.64
CA ASP A 343 13.90 15.04 -0.61
C ASP A 343 13.07 14.01 -1.37
N LEU A 344 13.54 12.76 -1.43
CA LEU A 344 12.78 11.68 -2.06
C LEU A 344 11.48 11.42 -1.29
N TRP A 345 11.53 11.35 0.04
CA TRP A 345 10.35 11.21 0.88
C TRP A 345 9.37 12.38 0.72
N LYS A 346 9.86 13.62 0.63
CA LYS A 346 9.02 14.80 0.36
C LYS A 346 8.31 14.69 -0.99
N ARG A 347 9.02 14.27 -2.04
CA ARG A 347 8.45 14.08 -3.38
C ARG A 347 7.39 12.97 -3.37
N GLN A 348 7.68 11.83 -2.75
CA GLN A 348 6.72 10.73 -2.62
C GLN A 348 5.48 11.16 -1.83
N LEU A 349 5.68 11.84 -0.70
CA LEU A 349 4.59 12.32 0.13
C LEU A 349 3.69 13.32 -0.62
N ALA A 350 4.25 14.21 -1.43
CA ALA A 350 3.46 15.13 -2.26
C ALA A 350 2.57 14.38 -3.26
N LEU A 351 3.11 13.38 -3.96
CA LEU A 351 2.35 12.56 -4.92
C LEU A 351 1.25 11.72 -4.23
N ILE A 352 1.54 11.20 -3.03
CA ILE A 352 0.57 10.45 -2.23
C ILE A 352 -0.56 11.37 -1.76
N MET A 353 -0.22 12.56 -1.26
CA MET A 353 -1.20 13.52 -0.75
C MET A 353 -2.09 14.10 -1.84
N GLU A 354 -1.59 14.24 -3.07
CA GLU A 354 -2.38 14.62 -4.24
C GLU A 354 -3.56 13.67 -4.48
N LYS A 355 -3.38 12.39 -4.14
CA LYS A 355 -4.40 11.34 -4.26
C LYS A 355 -5.07 10.99 -2.94
N HIS A 356 -4.93 11.85 -1.92
CA HIS A 356 -5.47 11.62 -0.58
C HIS A 356 -5.02 10.30 0.05
N GLY A 357 -3.83 9.79 -0.30
CA GLY A 357 -3.39 8.45 0.07
C GLY A 357 -2.83 8.30 1.49
N LEU A 358 -2.38 7.09 1.78
CA LEU A 358 -1.63 6.70 2.96
C LEU A 358 -0.12 6.78 2.67
N ALA A 359 0.61 7.58 3.44
CA ALA A 359 2.07 7.58 3.44
C ALA A 359 2.61 6.61 4.50
N SER A 360 3.21 5.51 4.06
CA SER A 360 3.79 4.48 4.93
C SER A 360 5.31 4.53 4.89
N PHE A 361 5.93 4.77 6.05
CA PHE A 361 7.38 4.84 6.22
C PHE A 361 7.92 3.61 6.95
N ILE A 362 9.04 3.08 6.46
CA ILE A 362 9.80 2.00 7.11
C ILE A 362 11.18 2.55 7.49
N VAL A 363 11.47 2.55 8.79
CA VAL A 363 12.74 3.01 9.36
C VAL A 363 13.29 1.94 10.29
N HIS A 364 14.48 1.43 10.03
CA HIS A 364 15.07 0.37 10.84
C HIS A 364 15.94 1.00 11.93
N PRO A 365 15.72 0.66 13.22
CA PRO A 365 16.63 1.07 14.29
C PRO A 365 18.07 0.65 14.01
N ASP A 366 18.26 -0.46 13.29
CA ASP A 366 19.56 -1.02 12.89
C ASP A 366 20.39 -0.07 12.01
N TYR A 367 19.75 0.77 11.19
CA TYR A 367 20.44 1.65 10.24
C TYR A 367 20.60 3.07 10.78
N ILE A 368 19.67 3.54 11.62
CA ILE A 368 19.74 4.87 12.24
C ILE A 368 20.59 4.92 13.52
N LEU A 369 21.32 3.83 13.84
CA LEU A 369 22.45 3.89 14.77
C LEU A 369 23.50 4.88 14.28
N GLU A 370 23.73 4.96 12.96
CA GLU A 370 24.63 5.94 12.35
C GLU A 370 24.06 7.36 12.52
N HIS A 371 24.88 8.28 13.02
CA HIS A 371 24.46 9.67 13.27
C HIS A 371 23.84 10.35 12.05
N ARG A 372 24.44 10.18 10.87
CA ARG A 372 23.94 10.81 9.63
C ARG A 372 22.55 10.29 9.23
N ALA A 373 22.33 8.99 9.33
CA ALA A 373 21.03 8.37 9.10
C ALA A 373 20.01 8.85 10.15
N ARG A 374 20.42 8.92 11.43
CA ARG A 374 19.58 9.42 12.52
C ARG A 374 19.16 10.87 12.35
N ASP A 375 20.06 11.74 11.90
CA ASP A 375 19.74 13.15 11.67
C ASP A 375 18.78 13.30 10.49
N THR A 376 18.92 12.47 9.45
CA THR A 376 17.96 12.40 8.34
C THR A 376 16.58 11.97 8.83
N TYR A 377 16.53 10.97 9.73
CA TYR A 377 15.28 10.52 10.34
C TYR A 377 14.62 11.60 11.21
N LYS A 378 15.38 12.31 12.05
CA LYS A 378 14.85 13.46 12.82
C LYS A 378 14.28 14.55 11.92
N ALA A 379 14.93 14.83 10.79
CA ALA A 379 14.42 15.78 9.82
C ALA A 379 13.08 15.33 9.21
N LEU A 380 12.90 14.02 8.96
CA LEU A 380 11.63 13.45 8.53
C LEU A 380 10.55 13.64 9.61
N LEU A 381 10.83 13.28 10.87
CA LEU A 381 9.89 13.45 11.98
C LEU A 381 9.46 14.92 12.17
N SER A 382 10.41 15.84 12.09
CA SER A 382 10.13 17.29 12.13
C SER A 382 9.20 17.72 11.00
N TYR A 383 9.44 17.25 9.78
CA TYR A 383 8.61 17.57 8.62
C TYR A 383 7.19 17.00 8.74
N LEU A 384 7.04 15.75 9.19
CA LEU A 384 5.72 15.14 9.42
C LEU A 384 4.96 15.87 10.55
N SER A 385 5.63 16.24 11.63
CA SER A 385 5.02 17.02 12.71
C SER A 385 4.49 18.37 12.23
N GLN A 386 5.24 19.05 11.33
CA GLN A 386 4.77 20.27 10.67
C GLN A 386 3.52 20.03 9.82
N LEU A 387 3.50 19.00 8.97
CA LEU A 387 2.32 18.72 8.14
C LEU A 387 1.08 18.40 8.98
N ARG A 388 1.27 17.72 10.11
CA ARG A 388 0.19 17.47 11.06
C ARG A 388 -0.32 18.77 11.71
N SER A 389 0.56 19.69 12.12
CA SER A 389 0.13 20.96 12.72
C SER A 389 -0.58 21.87 11.72
N GLU A 390 -0.28 21.73 10.43
CA GLU A 390 -0.98 22.37 9.31
C GLU A 390 -2.32 21.68 8.95
N GLY A 391 -2.70 20.60 9.64
CA GLY A 391 -3.93 19.84 9.39
C GLY A 391 -3.92 19.03 8.08
N LYS A 392 -2.76 18.86 7.45
CA LYS A 392 -2.63 18.23 6.13
C LYS A 392 -2.62 16.71 6.17
N ILE A 393 -2.18 16.13 7.28
CA ILE A 393 -2.08 14.67 7.45
C ILE A 393 -2.59 14.22 8.82
N TRP A 394 -3.34 13.12 8.82
CA TRP A 394 -3.62 12.34 10.02
C TRP A 394 -2.46 11.38 10.27
N ILE A 395 -1.68 11.62 11.32
CA ILE A 395 -0.64 10.67 11.76
C ILE A 395 -1.27 9.70 12.75
N ALA A 396 -1.21 8.40 12.46
CA ALA A 396 -1.82 7.35 13.26
C ALA A 396 -0.88 6.15 13.40
N LEU A 397 -1.19 5.26 14.35
CA LEU A 397 -0.67 3.90 14.38
C LEU A 397 -1.34 3.05 13.29
N PRO A 398 -0.65 2.04 12.74
CA PRO A 398 -1.24 1.09 11.79
C PRO A 398 -2.59 0.50 12.24
N ARG A 399 -2.75 0.06 13.50
CA ARG A 399 -4.07 -0.41 14.00
C ARG A 399 -5.18 0.62 13.95
N GLU A 400 -4.87 1.91 14.08
CA GLU A 400 -5.89 2.97 14.02
C GLU A 400 -6.38 3.15 12.59
N VAL A 401 -5.47 3.01 11.61
CA VAL A 401 -5.82 2.98 10.19
C VAL A 401 -6.67 1.75 9.87
N ASP A 402 -6.28 0.57 10.36
CA ASP A 402 -7.05 -0.67 10.18
C ASP A 402 -8.46 -0.57 10.76
N HIS A 403 -8.58 -0.09 11.99
CA HIS A 403 -9.86 0.12 12.64
C HIS A 403 -10.75 1.08 11.83
N TRP A 404 -10.21 2.24 11.44
CA TRP A 404 -10.95 3.22 10.64
C TRP A 404 -11.41 2.65 9.29
N TRP A 405 -10.54 1.94 8.57
CA TRP A 405 -10.89 1.42 7.24
C TRP A 405 -11.97 0.35 7.30
N ARG A 406 -11.99 -0.46 8.37
CA ARG A 406 -13.02 -1.46 8.65
C ARG A 406 -14.36 -0.86 9.07
N GLU A 407 -14.34 0.22 9.84
CA GLU A 407 -15.56 0.96 10.15
C GLU A 407 -16.11 1.61 8.88
N ARG A 408 -15.24 2.30 8.12
CA ARG A 408 -15.59 2.97 6.86
C ARG A 408 -16.16 2.01 5.82
N SER A 409 -15.65 0.78 5.73
CA SER A 409 -16.18 -0.25 4.81
C SER A 409 -17.58 -0.73 5.16
N GLN A 410 -18.08 -0.42 6.36
CA GLN A 410 -19.44 -0.71 6.80
C GLN A 410 -20.35 0.52 6.71
N MET A 411 -19.79 1.72 6.51
CA MET A 411 -20.57 2.96 6.41
C MET A 411 -21.33 3.06 5.09
N ARG A 412 -22.51 3.65 5.13
CA ARG A 412 -23.36 3.92 3.97
C ARG A 412 -23.92 5.33 4.05
N LEU A 413 -24.14 5.93 2.88
CA LEU A 413 -24.85 7.20 2.77
C LEU A 413 -26.34 6.95 2.60
N SER A 414 -27.13 7.57 3.48
CA SER A 414 -28.60 7.57 3.43
C SER A 414 -29.10 8.99 3.17
N ARG A 415 -30.18 9.13 2.41
CA ARG A 415 -30.78 10.44 2.13
C ARG A 415 -31.84 10.75 3.17
N ARG A 416 -31.68 11.85 3.92
CA ARG A 416 -32.69 12.38 4.85
C ARG A 416 -33.14 13.77 4.40
N GLY A 417 -34.29 13.81 3.73
CA GLY A 417 -34.77 15.00 3.04
C GLY A 417 -33.79 15.45 1.94
N ASN A 418 -33.22 16.64 2.12
CA ASN A 418 -32.27 17.25 1.18
C ASN A 418 -30.80 17.05 1.56
N LYS A 419 -30.51 16.36 2.67
CA LYS A 419 -29.13 16.11 3.14
C LYS A 419 -28.77 14.64 3.05
N TRP A 420 -27.47 14.37 2.94
CA TRP A 420 -26.90 13.04 3.07
C TRP A 420 -26.42 12.83 4.51
N GLU A 421 -26.76 11.69 5.09
CA GLU A 421 -26.31 11.28 6.41
C GLU A 421 -25.53 9.97 6.32
N ILE A 422 -24.43 9.88 7.08
CA ILE A 422 -23.63 8.67 7.20
C ILE A 422 -24.24 7.77 8.27
N GLU A 423 -24.51 6.52 7.91
CA GLU A 423 -24.94 5.46 8.80
C GLU A 423 -23.86 4.38 8.89
N GLY A 424 -23.63 3.81 10.07
CA GLY A 424 -22.59 2.82 10.32
C GLY A 424 -21.77 3.09 11.60
N PRO A 425 -20.87 2.17 11.98
CA PRO A 425 -19.93 2.36 13.09
C PRO A 425 -18.94 3.49 12.78
N GLY A 426 -18.44 4.20 13.80
CA GLY A 426 -17.44 5.26 13.66
C GLY A 426 -17.91 6.54 12.96
N LYS A 427 -19.21 6.67 12.68
CA LYS A 427 -19.78 7.75 11.85
C LYS A 427 -19.53 9.16 12.38
N GLU A 428 -19.33 9.32 13.68
CA GLU A 428 -19.02 10.59 14.33
C GLU A 428 -17.69 11.20 13.86
N ARG A 429 -16.75 10.35 13.44
CA ARG A 429 -15.49 10.75 12.82
C ARG A 429 -15.61 10.89 11.30
N ALA A 430 -16.67 10.39 10.68
CA ALA A 430 -16.83 10.44 9.23
C ALA A 430 -17.32 11.80 8.74
N ARG A 431 -17.03 12.12 7.48
CA ARG A 431 -17.49 13.34 6.81
C ARG A 431 -18.08 12.99 5.46
N VAL A 432 -19.20 13.63 5.12
CA VAL A 432 -19.74 13.58 3.77
C VAL A 432 -18.85 14.47 2.90
N ALA A 433 -18.43 13.94 1.77
CA ALA A 433 -17.73 14.68 0.74
C ALA A 433 -18.51 14.60 -0.57
N TYR A 434 -18.25 15.53 -1.46
CA TYR A 434 -18.84 15.61 -2.79
C TYR A 434 -17.73 15.65 -3.82
N ALA A 435 -17.83 14.80 -4.83
CA ALA A 435 -17.01 14.88 -6.03
C ALA A 435 -17.74 15.68 -7.09
N SER A 436 -17.05 16.64 -7.73
CA SER A 436 -17.55 17.45 -8.83
C SER A 436 -16.49 17.60 -9.92
N LEU A 437 -16.90 18.07 -11.10
CA LEU A 437 -15.98 18.38 -12.20
C LEU A 437 -15.63 19.86 -12.22
N GLU A 438 -14.33 20.16 -12.25
CA GLU A 438 -13.78 21.49 -12.54
C GLU A 438 -12.72 21.33 -13.63
N GLU A 439 -12.91 21.97 -14.78
CA GLU A 439 -11.98 21.89 -15.94
C GLU A 439 -11.61 20.44 -16.35
N ASP A 440 -12.62 19.55 -16.41
CA ASP A 440 -12.48 18.10 -16.69
C ASP A 440 -11.69 17.28 -15.64
N CYS A 441 -11.32 17.89 -14.51
CA CYS A 441 -10.70 17.22 -13.37
C CYS A 441 -11.71 17.00 -12.24
N VAL A 442 -11.51 15.93 -11.46
CA VAL A 442 -12.29 15.71 -10.24
C VAL A 442 -11.76 16.61 -9.14
N VAL A 443 -12.66 17.33 -8.49
CA VAL A 443 -12.39 18.08 -7.26
C VAL A 443 -13.30 17.54 -6.16
N TYR A 444 -12.73 17.40 -4.96
CA TYR A 444 -13.46 16.94 -3.79
C TYR A 444 -13.70 18.07 -2.79
N HIS A 445 -14.94 18.20 -2.36
CA HIS A 445 -15.38 19.20 -1.40
C HIS A 445 -16.00 18.53 -0.18
N LEU A 446 -15.50 18.84 1.02
CA LEU A 446 -16.12 18.39 2.27
C LEU A 446 -17.41 19.18 2.52
N GLU A 447 -18.45 18.50 3.00
CA GLU A 447 -19.65 19.18 3.48
C GLU A 447 -19.29 20.05 4.69
N ALA A 448 -19.68 21.33 4.65
CA ALA A 448 -19.44 22.24 5.76
C ALA A 448 -20.19 21.75 7.01
N ASN A 449 -19.51 21.71 8.15
CA ASN A 449 -20.15 21.40 9.43
C ASN A 449 -21.26 22.44 9.69
N SER A 450 -22.50 21.99 9.77
CA SER A 450 -23.66 22.83 10.13
C SER A 450 -23.63 23.21 11.60
#